data_AF-A0A4Q3A677-F1
#
_entry.id   AF-A0A4Q3A677-F1
#
_cell.length_a   1.000
_cell.length_b   1.000
_cell.length_c   1.000
_cell.angle_alpha   90.00
_cell.angle_beta   90.00
_cell.angle_gamma   90.00
#
_symmetry.space_group_name_H-M   'P 1'
#
loop_
_entity.id
_entity.type
_entity.pdbx_description
1 polymer ?
#
loop_
_entity_poly.entity_id
_entity_poly.type
_entity_poly.pdbx_seq_one_letter_code
_entity_poly.pdbx_strand_id
1 'polypeptide(L)'
;MNEPVRVLSDLHLGHKISRIAEVEALRPLIAGAGTVIFNGDTWQELARPFYDRSKVMLEELKALCREENAETVFLSGNHDPGWGGPG
;
A
#
# COMPACT_ATOMS: atom_id res chain seq x y z
N MET A 1 1.39 14.66 10.15
CA MET A 1 0.17 13.92 9.77
C MET A 1 -0.97 14.90 9.64
N ASN A 2 -1.57 14.90 8.46
CA ASN A 2 -2.73 15.70 8.12
C ASN A 2 -4.00 14.87 8.30
N GLU A 3 -5.06 15.49 8.83
CA GLU A 3 -6.35 14.82 8.99
C GLU A 3 -7.23 14.94 7.73
N PRO A 4 -8.16 14.01 7.50
CA PRO A 4 -8.38 12.79 8.28
C PRO A 4 -7.32 11.73 8.00
N VAL A 5 -6.92 11.00 9.04
CA VAL A 5 -5.99 9.87 8.93
C VAL A 5 -6.77 8.59 8.64
N ARG A 6 -6.33 7.82 7.65
CA ARG A 6 -6.87 6.48 7.37
C ARG A 6 -5.77 5.44 7.51
N VAL A 7 -6.09 4.30 8.09
CA VAL A 7 -5.14 3.21 8.32
C VAL A 7 -5.62 1.99 7.54
N LEU A 8 -4.74 1.45 6.69
CA LEU A 8 -4.95 0.24 5.89
C LEU A 8 -3.86 -0.77 6.27
N SER A 9 -4.18 -2.06 6.31
CA SER A 9 -3.27 -3.11 6.78
C SER A 9 -3.48 -4.37 5.95
N ASP A 10 -2.44 -5.19 5.82
CA ASP A 10 -2.51 -6.57 5.30
C ASP A 10 -3.11 -6.65 3.87
N LEU A 11 -2.80 -5.67 3.03
CA LEU A 11 -3.31 -5.62 1.65
C LEU A 11 -2.73 -6.74 0.78
N HIS A 12 -1.51 -7.19 1.09
CA HIS A 12 -0.79 -8.27 0.43
C HIS A 12 -0.78 -8.15 -1.11
N LEU A 13 -0.67 -6.93 -1.64
CA LEU A 13 -0.81 -6.64 -3.07
C LEU A 13 0.07 -7.57 -3.92
N GLY A 14 -0.51 -8.05 -5.01
CA GLY A 14 0.14 -8.94 -5.98
C GLY A 14 0.15 -10.42 -5.63
N HIS A 15 -0.26 -10.82 -4.43
CA HIS A 15 -0.34 -12.23 -4.02
C HIS A 15 -1.76 -12.80 -4.11
N LYS A 16 -1.87 -14.12 -4.29
CA LYS A 16 -3.13 -14.86 -4.46
C LYS A 16 -4.13 -14.73 -3.29
N ILE A 17 -3.66 -14.30 -2.11
CA ILE A 17 -4.50 -14.11 -0.92
C ILE A 17 -5.10 -12.70 -0.86
N SER A 18 -4.54 -11.76 -1.62
CA SER A 18 -5.06 -10.40 -1.67
C SER A 18 -6.44 -10.42 -2.29
N ARG A 19 -7.35 -9.67 -1.68
CA ARG A 19 -8.69 -9.44 -2.24
C ARG A 19 -8.72 -8.26 -3.21
N ILE A 20 -7.59 -7.58 -3.38
CA ILE A 20 -7.44 -6.40 -4.23
C ILE A 20 -6.86 -6.88 -5.56
N ALA A 21 -7.71 -6.96 -6.57
CA ALA A 21 -7.28 -7.33 -7.92
C ALA A 21 -6.60 -6.15 -8.63
N GLU A 22 -7.12 -4.95 -8.41
CA GLU A 22 -6.69 -3.68 -9.02
C GLU A 22 -6.57 -2.62 -7.93
N VAL A 23 -5.49 -1.85 -7.95
CA VAL A 23 -5.21 -0.81 -6.95
C VAL A 23 -6.26 0.29 -6.94
N GLU A 24 -6.83 0.61 -8.10
CA GLU A 24 -7.85 1.64 -8.27
C GLU A 24 -9.09 1.40 -7.37
N ALA A 25 -9.38 0.14 -7.03
CA ALA A 25 -10.45 -0.20 -6.08
C ALA A 25 -10.24 0.38 -4.67
N LEU A 26 -9.02 0.80 -4.34
CA LEU A 26 -8.68 1.48 -3.07
C LEU A 26 -8.95 2.98 -3.11
N ARG A 27 -9.17 3.60 -4.29
CA ARG A 27 -9.37 5.06 -4.40
C ARG A 27 -10.46 5.58 -3.45
N PRO A 28 -11.63 4.95 -3.29
CA PRO A 28 -12.65 5.43 -2.34
C PRO A 28 -12.17 5.44 -0.87
N LEU A 29 -11.21 4.57 -0.52
CA LEU A 29 -10.60 4.51 0.81
C LEU A 29 -9.44 5.49 0.97
N ILE A 30 -8.90 6.05 -0.10
CA ILE A 30 -7.77 7.00 -0.06
C ILE A 30 -8.27 8.44 -0.27
N ALA A 31 -9.25 8.64 -1.15
CA ALA A 31 -9.76 9.95 -1.54
C ALA A 31 -10.25 10.77 -0.33
N GLY A 32 -9.72 11.98 -0.20
CA GLY A 32 -10.02 12.91 0.90
C GLY A 32 -9.33 12.60 2.23
N ALA A 33 -8.38 11.64 2.28
CA ALA A 33 -7.49 11.48 3.42
C ALA A 33 -6.37 12.53 3.39
N GLY A 34 -6.04 13.10 4.55
CA GLY A 34 -4.84 13.92 4.70
C GLY A 34 -3.58 13.07 4.82
N THR A 35 -3.70 11.93 5.51
CA THR A 35 -2.64 10.93 5.65
C THR A 35 -3.21 9.52 5.53
N VAL A 36 -2.53 8.63 4.80
CA VAL A 36 -2.80 7.19 4.75
C VAL A 36 -1.62 6.43 5.33
N ILE A 37 -1.88 5.67 6.39
CA ILE A 37 -0.91 4.77 7.00
C ILE A 37 -1.15 3.36 6.48
N PHE A 38 -0.14 2.77 5.85
CA PHE A 38 -0.11 1.38 5.47
C PHE A 38 0.65 0.59 6.54
N ASN A 39 -0.10 -0.08 7.42
CA ASN A 39 0.36 -0.67 8.67
C ASN A 39 0.95 -2.09 8.49
N GLY A 40 1.86 -2.25 7.54
CA GLY A 40 2.52 -3.54 7.27
C GLY A 40 1.76 -4.45 6.33
N ASP A 41 2.51 -5.41 5.78
CA ASP A 41 2.03 -6.45 4.87
C ASP A 41 1.25 -5.87 3.67
N THR A 42 1.71 -4.70 3.20
CA THR A 42 1.06 -3.95 2.12
C THR A 42 1.26 -4.65 0.79
N TRP A 43 2.46 -5.17 0.55
CA TRP A 43 2.83 -5.90 -0.65
C TRP A 43 3.65 -7.13 -0.29
N GLN A 44 3.98 -7.94 -1.28
CA GLN A 44 4.56 -9.26 -1.08
C GLN A 44 6.00 -9.30 -1.59
N GLU A 45 6.87 -8.61 -0.87
CA GLU A 45 8.31 -8.47 -1.16
C GLU A 45 9.04 -9.81 -1.13
N LEU A 46 8.74 -10.65 -0.14
CA LEU A 46 9.45 -11.93 0.03
C LEU A 46 8.91 -13.05 -0.89
N ALA A 47 7.71 -12.88 -1.47
CA ALA A 47 7.05 -13.91 -2.25
C ALA A 47 7.52 -13.92 -3.71
N ARG A 48 8.68 -14.56 -3.98
CA ARG A 48 9.34 -14.56 -5.31
C ARG A 48 8.41 -14.78 -6.52
N PRO A 49 7.47 -15.75 -6.54
CA PRO A 49 6.60 -15.96 -7.70
C PRO A 49 5.66 -14.78 -8.01
N PHE A 50 5.43 -13.92 -7.02
CA PHE A 50 4.51 -12.79 -7.10
C PHE A 50 5.23 -11.44 -7.06
N TYR A 51 6.56 -11.44 -6.94
CA TYR A 51 7.35 -10.23 -6.69
C TYR A 51 7.12 -9.14 -7.74
N ASP A 52 7.27 -9.48 -9.02
CA ASP A 52 7.13 -8.49 -10.11
C ASP A 52 5.73 -7.88 -10.14
N ARG A 53 4.68 -8.70 -9.99
CA ARG A 53 3.30 -8.21 -9.90
C ARG A 53 3.09 -7.33 -8.67
N SER A 54 3.58 -7.77 -7.51
CA SER A 54 3.43 -7.06 -6.24
C SER A 54 4.12 -5.70 -6.30
N LYS A 55 5.28 -5.63 -6.96
CA LYS A 55 6.03 -4.39 -7.19
C LYS A 55 5.26 -3.42 -8.09
N VAL A 56 4.67 -3.91 -9.18
CA VAL A 56 3.83 -3.07 -10.06
C VAL A 56 2.65 -2.50 -9.29
N MET A 57 1.90 -3.33 -8.57
CA MET A 57 0.77 -2.88 -7.76
C MET A 57 1.17 -1.93 -6.63
N LEU A 58 2.38 -2.09 -6.08
CA LEU A 58 2.87 -1.13 -5.09
C LEU A 58 3.14 0.25 -5.71
N GLU A 59 3.75 0.30 -6.90
CA GLU A 59 4.00 1.57 -7.58
C GLU A 59 2.70 2.25 -8.04
N GLU A 60 1.72 1.47 -8.47
CA GLU A 60 0.34 1.94 -8.71
C GLU A 60 -0.28 2.54 -7.44
N LEU A 61 -0.12 1.89 -6.28
CA LEU A 61 -0.67 2.39 -5.01
C LEU A 61 -0.04 3.72 -4.62
N LYS A 62 1.29 3.85 -4.75
CA LYS A 62 2.00 5.09 -4.50
C LYS A 62 1.55 6.20 -5.47
N ALA A 63 1.32 5.86 -6.73
CA ALA A 63 0.79 6.81 -7.71
C ALA A 63 -0.60 7.30 -7.33
N LEU A 64 -1.50 6.37 -6.98
CA LEU A 64 -2.84 6.67 -6.51
C LEU A 64 -2.85 7.61 -5.29
N CYS A 65 -2.01 7.34 -4.28
CA CYS A 65 -1.92 8.23 -3.11
C CYS A 65 -1.41 9.64 -3.47
N ARG A 66 -0.45 9.75 -4.40
CA ARG A 66 0.02 11.06 -4.91
C ARG A 66 -1.09 11.81 -5.67
N GLU A 67 -1.86 11.11 -6.50
CA GLU A 67 -3.00 11.70 -7.22
C GLU A 67 -4.07 12.26 -6.26
N GLU A 68 -4.34 11.54 -5.17
CA GLU A 68 -5.28 11.95 -4.13
C GLU A 68 -4.70 12.98 -3.14
N ASN A 69 -3.45 13.43 -3.34
CA ASN A 69 -2.73 14.36 -2.48
C ASN A 69 -2.66 13.91 -1.00
N ALA A 70 -2.62 12.59 -0.77
CA ALA A 70 -2.53 12.01 0.56
C ALA A 70 -1.06 11.79 0.96
N GLU A 71 -0.68 12.25 2.17
CA GLU A 71 0.60 11.90 2.78
C GLU A 71 0.61 10.39 3.08
N THR A 72 1.65 9.66 2.67
CA THR A 72 1.72 8.20 2.91
C THR A 72 2.75 7.86 3.97
N VAL A 73 2.41 6.94 4.86
CA VAL A 73 3.36 6.31 5.79
C VAL A 73 3.29 4.81 5.59
N PHE A 74 4.41 4.20 5.23
CA PHE A 74 4.54 2.74 5.12
C PHE A 74 5.29 2.20 6.33
N LEU A 75 4.66 1.26 7.03
CA LEU A 75 5.29 0.49 8.10
C LEU A 75 5.60 -0.91 7.57
N SER A 76 6.74 -1.49 7.99
CA SER A 76 7.07 -2.86 7.63
C SER A 76 6.15 -3.87 8.30
N GLY A 77 5.70 -4.86 7.53
CA GLY A 77 5.22 -6.13 8.05
C GLY A 77 6.29 -7.22 7.89
N ASN A 78 5.91 -8.46 8.17
CA ASN A 78 6.79 -9.61 7.98
C ASN A 78 6.84 -10.09 6.53
N HIS A 79 5.86 -9.73 5.69
CA HIS A 79 5.85 -10.05 4.26
C HIS A 79 6.59 -9.00 3.40
N ASP A 80 6.73 -7.78 3.91
CA ASP A 80 7.41 -6.64 3.31
C ASP A 80 8.39 -5.96 4.29
N PRO A 81 9.45 -6.65 4.74
CA PRO A 81 10.37 -6.12 5.74
C PRO A 81 11.20 -4.91 5.25
N GLY A 82 11.29 -4.68 3.94
CA GLY A 82 12.20 -3.72 3.30
C GLY A 82 11.83 -2.24 3.44
N TRP A 83 10.75 -1.88 4.15
CA TRP A 83 10.39 -0.48 4.40
C TRP A 83 11.34 0.16 5.44
N GLY A 84 12.48 0.66 4.96
CA GLY A 84 13.55 1.24 5.79
C GLY A 84 13.40 2.73 6.14
N GLY A 85 12.20 3.24 6.43
CA GLY A 85 11.98 4.66 6.77
C GLY A 85 10.67 5.23 6.23
N PRO A 86 10.38 6.54 6.45
CA PRO A 86 9.15 7.15 5.93
C PRO A 86 9.16 7.02 4.42
N GLY A 87 8.22 6.21 3.91
CA GLY A 87 8.06 5.93 2.48
C GLY A 87 7.63 7.13 1.65
#